data_AF-A0A821B5L3-F1
#
_entry.id   AF-A0A821B5L3-F1
#
_cell.length_a   1.000
_cell.length_b   1.000
_cell.length_c   1.000
_cell.angle_alpha   90.00
_cell.angle_beta   90.00
_cell.angle_gamma   90.00
#
_symmetry.space_group_name_H-M   'P 1'
#
loop_
_entity.id
_entity.type
_entity.pdbx_description
1 polymer ?
#
loop_
_entity_poly.entity_id
_entity_poly.type
_entity_poly.pdbx_seq_one_letter_code
_entity_poly.pdbx_strand_id
1 'polypeptide(L)'
;MNLGIGWVNGFAPLSGIILLLILVTMAICSMQWVRSGGHFGIFYWTHLLYLPFYVFLILHARDFWKWIVGPLSIFLLEKLYSIFARYMSGIGRTFIHTVTIEQSNVISLTIHRPKHFSFQPGDYVSINLPRVALYEYHPFTISSAPEETDLIRVHIQAVGNWTKRVYKRFDEMSDEEALENQVGISHADIHPQEFAAHAQNLEQTEIDEVEVERIENFRTESDVREGKREPIFVKGPYSSCARYVFDCKHVVLIGGGIGVTPYASILSSLMAQFRASSIICKHCNRTNYLSTGLSGKRRLRKVDFVWVSPDYKSFEWFLNLLRQFEQEQENYLALNP
;
A
#
# COMPACT_ATOMS: atom_id res chain seq x y z
N MET A 1 -20.05 55.57 -12.29
CA MET A 1 -19.45 54.92 -13.48
C MET A 1 -19.76 53.44 -13.39
N ASN A 2 -20.72 52.95 -14.17
CA ASN A 2 -21.04 51.52 -14.26
C ASN A 2 -19.94 50.85 -15.08
N LEU A 3 -18.84 50.48 -14.41
CA LEU A 3 -17.86 49.55 -14.95
C LEU A 3 -18.59 48.20 -15.02
N GLY A 4 -19.08 47.83 -16.21
CA GLY A 4 -19.81 46.58 -16.49
C GLY A 4 -18.93 45.33 -16.35
N ILE A 5 -18.20 45.24 -15.25
CA ILE A 5 -17.28 44.18 -14.89
C ILE A 5 -18.04 43.26 -13.93
N GLY A 6 -18.15 41.99 -14.29
CA GLY A 6 -18.86 40.96 -13.53
C GLY A 6 -20.25 40.61 -14.05
N TRP A 7 -20.75 39.47 -13.57
CA TRP A 7 -22.13 39.01 -13.84
C TRP A 7 -23.18 39.84 -13.08
N VAL A 8 -22.81 40.39 -11.92
CA VAL A 8 -23.68 41.23 -11.09
C VAL A 8 -23.12 42.64 -11.04
N ASN A 9 -23.90 43.63 -11.47
CA ASN A 9 -23.48 45.03 -11.53
C ASN A 9 -23.06 45.54 -10.14
N GLY A 10 -21.87 46.13 -10.03
CA GLY A 10 -21.33 46.70 -8.78
C GLY A 10 -20.66 45.70 -7.84
N PHE A 11 -20.69 44.39 -8.12
CA PHE A 11 -20.11 43.35 -7.25
C PHE A 11 -18.61 43.08 -7.51
N ALA A 12 -18.04 43.62 -8.59
CA ALA A 12 -16.64 43.39 -8.98
C ALA A 12 -15.60 43.78 -7.90
N PRO A 13 -15.68 44.94 -7.23
CA PRO A 13 -14.69 45.32 -6.21
C PRO A 13 -14.72 44.38 -4.99
N LEU A 14 -15.92 44.03 -4.52
CA LEU A 14 -16.10 43.16 -3.36
C LEU A 14 -15.61 41.73 -3.65
N SER A 15 -16.02 41.17 -4.81
CA SER A 15 -15.55 39.85 -5.25
C SER A 15 -14.04 39.81 -5.44
N GLY A 16 -13.41 40.89 -5.91
CA GLY A 16 -11.95 40.99 -6.03
C GLY A 16 -11.22 40.91 -4.69
N ILE A 17 -11.72 41.60 -3.66
CA ILE A 17 -11.16 41.54 -2.30
C ILE A 17 -11.31 40.13 -1.71
N ILE A 18 -12.48 39.51 -1.89
CA ILE A 18 -12.73 38.12 -1.43
C ILE A 18 -11.77 37.15 -2.12
N LEU A 19 -11.59 37.25 -3.43
CA LEU A 19 -10.65 36.43 -4.19
C LEU A 19 -9.21 36.61 -3.70
N LEU A 20 -8.80 37.85 -3.43
CA LEU A 20 -7.46 38.14 -2.92
C LEU A 20 -7.24 37.52 -1.52
N LEU A 21 -8.21 37.64 -0.61
CA LEU A 21 -8.13 37.05 0.73
C LEU A 21 -8.04 35.52 0.66
N ILE A 22 -8.84 34.88 -0.19
CA ILE A 22 -8.78 33.43 -0.41
C ILE A 22 -7.40 33.04 -0.96
N LEU A 23 -6.92 33.74 -1.99
CA LEU A 23 -5.63 33.44 -2.63
C LEU A 23 -4.45 33.59 -1.66
N VAL A 24 -4.43 34.67 -0.87
CA VAL A 24 -3.38 34.92 0.13
C VAL A 24 -3.40 33.84 1.21
N THR A 25 -4.59 33.46 1.71
CA THR A 25 -4.74 32.38 2.69
C THR A 25 -4.21 31.06 2.13
N MET A 26 -4.62 30.69 0.90
CA MET A 26 -4.14 29.49 0.22
C MET A 26 -2.62 29.51 0.03
N ALA A 27 -2.03 30.65 -0.35
CA ALA A 27 -0.60 30.78 -0.58
C ALA A 27 0.23 30.60 0.70
N ILE A 28 -0.17 31.28 1.80
CA ILE A 28 0.51 31.18 3.11
C ILE A 28 0.45 29.75 3.63
N CYS A 29 -0.71 29.10 3.54
CA CYS A 29 -0.89 27.74 4.04
C CYS A 29 -0.26 26.66 3.14
N SER A 30 0.05 26.99 1.87
CA SER A 30 0.74 26.09 0.93
C SER A 30 2.27 26.15 1.02
N MET A 31 2.84 27.11 1.76
CA MET A 31 4.29 27.20 1.93
C MET A 31 4.88 26.01 2.69
N GLN A 32 6.16 25.74 2.44
CA GLN A 32 6.87 24.57 2.93
C GLN A 32 6.77 24.39 4.45
N TRP A 33 6.89 25.49 5.20
CA TRP A 33 6.83 25.51 6.67
C TRP A 33 5.56 24.86 7.28
N VAL A 34 4.37 25.19 6.75
CA VAL A 34 3.07 24.70 7.20
C VAL A 34 2.87 23.26 6.74
N ARG A 35 3.26 22.96 5.50
CA ARG A 35 3.15 21.62 4.91
C ARG A 35 4.08 20.60 5.58
N SER A 36 5.30 21.00 5.96
CA SER A 36 6.27 20.13 6.64
C SER A 36 6.13 20.17 8.17
N GLY A 37 5.42 21.14 8.74
CA GLY A 37 5.25 21.34 10.19
C GLY A 37 4.27 20.40 10.88
N GLY A 38 3.94 19.25 10.27
CA GLY A 38 3.09 18.20 10.88
C GLY A 38 1.57 18.40 10.73
N HIS A 39 1.11 19.59 10.32
CA HIS A 39 -0.31 19.94 10.22
C HIS A 39 -0.84 19.88 8.78
N PHE A 40 -0.67 18.75 8.10
CA PHE A 40 -1.14 18.58 6.71
C PHE A 40 -2.65 18.86 6.54
N GLY A 41 -3.45 18.64 7.59
CA GLY A 41 -4.87 18.98 7.59
C GLY A 41 -5.15 20.46 7.33
N ILE A 42 -4.36 21.38 7.88
CA ILE A 42 -4.53 22.83 7.65
C ILE A 42 -4.28 23.15 6.19
N PHE A 43 -3.19 22.61 5.64
CA PHE A 43 -2.90 22.72 4.20
C PHE A 43 -4.07 22.18 3.37
N TYR A 44 -4.57 20.98 3.68
CA TYR A 44 -5.68 20.37 2.94
C TYR A 44 -6.96 21.22 2.94
N TRP A 45 -7.42 21.65 4.12
CA TRP A 45 -8.66 22.43 4.26
C TRP A 45 -8.57 23.81 3.63
N THR A 46 -7.45 24.50 3.82
CA THR A 46 -7.23 25.82 3.19
C THR A 46 -7.07 25.70 1.70
N HIS A 47 -6.44 24.64 1.19
CA HIS A 47 -6.34 24.41 -0.25
C HIS A 47 -7.73 24.14 -0.87
N LEU A 48 -8.65 23.48 -0.16
CA LEU A 48 -10.03 23.25 -0.62
C LEU A 48 -10.80 24.55 -0.92
N LEU A 49 -10.32 25.70 -0.43
CA LEU A 49 -10.85 27.02 -0.81
C LEU A 49 -10.72 27.33 -2.32
N TYR A 50 -10.03 26.50 -3.10
CA TYR A 50 -10.07 26.57 -4.57
C TYR A 50 -11.51 26.46 -5.11
N LEU A 51 -12.41 25.73 -4.42
CA LEU A 51 -13.82 25.59 -4.82
C LEU A 51 -14.57 26.93 -4.76
N PRO A 52 -14.66 27.62 -3.60
CA PRO A 52 -15.25 28.95 -3.54
C PRO A 52 -14.47 29.96 -4.39
N PHE A 53 -13.14 29.83 -4.51
CA PHE A 53 -12.34 30.69 -5.39
C PHE A 53 -12.84 30.65 -6.84
N TYR A 54 -13.04 29.47 -7.44
CA TYR A 54 -13.56 29.36 -8.80
C TYR A 54 -14.99 29.91 -8.94
N VAL A 55 -15.85 29.73 -7.93
CA VAL A 55 -17.20 30.31 -7.92
C VAL A 55 -17.13 31.84 -7.95
N PHE A 56 -16.34 32.45 -7.06
CA PHE A 56 -16.16 33.90 -7.04
C PHE A 56 -15.46 34.41 -8.30
N LEU A 57 -14.57 33.63 -8.92
CA LEU A 57 -13.87 34.00 -10.15
C LEU A 57 -14.83 34.06 -11.35
N ILE A 58 -15.78 33.13 -11.45
CA ILE A 58 -16.85 33.15 -12.45
C ILE A 58 -17.77 34.38 -12.25
N LEU A 59 -18.08 34.75 -10.99
CA LEU A 59 -18.90 35.93 -10.68
C LEU A 59 -18.17 37.25 -10.97
N HIS A 60 -16.87 37.29 -10.68
CA HIS A 60 -16.00 38.45 -10.85
C HIS A 60 -15.73 38.77 -12.33
N ALA A 61 -15.47 37.74 -13.15
CA ALA A 61 -15.11 37.89 -14.55
C ALA A 61 -16.16 37.27 -15.49
N ARG A 62 -16.87 38.12 -16.25
CA ARG A 62 -18.03 37.73 -17.06
C ARG A 62 -17.74 36.66 -18.12
N ASP A 63 -16.57 36.70 -18.73
CA ASP A 63 -16.18 35.78 -19.80
C ASP A 63 -15.33 34.60 -19.31
N PHE A 64 -15.04 34.51 -18.01
CA PHE A 64 -14.15 33.46 -17.48
C PHE A 64 -14.72 32.05 -17.62
N TRP A 65 -16.06 31.91 -17.62
CA TRP A 65 -16.72 30.61 -17.79
C TRP A 65 -16.31 29.91 -19.11
N LYS A 66 -15.99 30.67 -20.17
CA LYS A 66 -15.53 30.12 -21.46
C LYS A 66 -14.20 29.37 -21.33
N TRP A 67 -13.33 29.83 -20.42
CA TRP A 67 -12.01 29.25 -20.20
C TRP A 67 -12.03 28.05 -19.25
N ILE A 68 -13.01 27.97 -18.33
CA ILE A 68 -13.07 26.88 -17.35
C ILE A 68 -13.87 25.67 -17.83
N VAL A 69 -14.84 25.84 -18.73
CA VAL A 69 -15.71 24.74 -19.21
C VAL A 69 -14.91 23.56 -19.77
N GLY A 70 -13.92 23.81 -20.62
CA GLY A 70 -13.07 22.76 -21.20
C GLY A 70 -12.33 21.97 -20.12
N PRO A 71 -11.42 22.59 -19.35
CA PRO A 71 -10.69 21.92 -18.27
C PRO A 71 -11.58 21.26 -17.22
N LEU A 72 -12.69 21.91 -16.83
CA LEU A 72 -13.63 21.37 -15.84
C LEU A 72 -14.34 20.12 -16.37
N SER A 73 -14.75 20.11 -17.63
CA SER A 73 -15.37 18.91 -18.23
C SER A 73 -14.41 17.73 -18.27
N ILE A 74 -13.15 17.94 -18.68
CA ILE A 74 -12.11 16.89 -18.67
C ILE A 74 -11.88 16.37 -17.25
N PHE A 75 -11.76 17.28 -16.27
CA PHE A 75 -11.58 16.93 -14.87
C PHE A 75 -12.77 16.12 -14.33
N LEU A 76 -14.00 16.55 -14.62
CA LEU A 76 -15.21 15.85 -14.17
C LEU A 76 -15.33 14.47 -14.83
N LEU A 77 -14.99 14.33 -16.12
CA LEU A 77 -14.98 13.04 -16.79
C LEU A 77 -13.93 12.09 -16.19
N GLU A 78 -12.71 12.56 -15.91
CA GLU A 78 -11.67 11.76 -15.23
C GLU A 78 -12.12 11.33 -13.83
N LYS A 79 -12.72 12.25 -13.05
CA LYS A 79 -13.22 11.93 -11.71
C LYS A 79 -14.42 10.99 -11.74
N LEU A 80 -15.36 11.17 -12.66
CA LEU A 80 -16.51 10.27 -12.84
C LEU A 80 -16.05 8.87 -13.25
N TYR A 81 -15.15 8.77 -14.23
CA TYR A 81 -14.53 7.49 -14.60
C TYR A 81 -13.83 6.84 -13.42
N SER A 82 -13.03 7.60 -12.67
CA SER A 82 -12.33 7.10 -11.48
C SER A 82 -13.27 6.67 -10.35
N ILE A 83 -14.36 7.41 -10.09
CA ILE A 83 -15.38 7.04 -9.09
C ILE A 83 -16.14 5.80 -9.55
N PHE A 84 -16.57 5.77 -10.80
CA PHE A 84 -17.30 4.64 -11.38
C PHE A 84 -16.45 3.37 -11.39
N ALA A 85 -15.19 3.45 -11.80
CA ALA A 85 -14.24 2.33 -11.73
C ALA A 85 -14.04 1.84 -10.28
N ARG A 86 -13.95 2.75 -9.31
CA ARG A 86 -13.85 2.37 -7.88
C ARG A 86 -15.12 1.69 -7.37
N TYR A 87 -16.30 2.22 -7.73
CA TYR A 87 -17.58 1.67 -7.30
C TYR A 87 -17.86 0.30 -7.92
N MET A 88 -17.63 0.15 -9.23
CA MET A 88 -17.90 -1.09 -9.96
C MET A 88 -16.92 -2.21 -9.62
N SER A 89 -15.65 -1.88 -9.35
CA SER A 89 -14.61 -2.90 -9.23
C SER A 89 -14.21 -3.23 -7.79
N GLY A 90 -14.73 -2.51 -6.78
CA GLY A 90 -14.31 -2.67 -5.39
C GLY A 90 -12.80 -2.48 -5.18
N ILE A 91 -12.13 -1.85 -6.16
CA ILE A 91 -10.67 -1.79 -6.24
C ILE A 91 -10.17 -0.92 -5.09
N GLY A 92 -9.34 -1.54 -4.27
CA GLY A 92 -8.44 -0.83 -3.39
C GLY A 92 -8.74 -0.95 -1.91
N ARG A 93 -9.90 -1.42 -1.45
CA ARG A 93 -10.05 -1.75 -0.02
C ARG A 93 -9.49 -3.15 0.23
N THR A 94 -8.40 -3.22 0.98
CA THR A 94 -7.84 -4.49 1.46
C THR A 94 -7.59 -4.43 2.95
N PHE A 95 -7.06 -5.52 3.48
CA PHE A 95 -6.84 -5.74 4.89
C PHE A 95 -5.37 -6.04 5.12
N ILE A 96 -4.84 -5.52 6.21
CA ILE A 96 -3.50 -5.84 6.68
C ILE A 96 -3.50 -7.30 7.16
N HIS A 97 -2.56 -8.09 6.67
CA HIS A 97 -2.36 -9.48 7.08
C HIS A 97 -1.39 -9.53 8.27
N THR A 98 -0.19 -8.99 8.08
CA THR A 98 0.85 -8.96 9.11
C THR A 98 1.69 -7.69 8.98
N VAL A 99 2.15 -7.18 10.13
CA VAL A 99 3.09 -6.08 10.21
C VAL A 99 4.30 -6.55 10.99
N THR A 100 5.48 -6.39 10.41
CA THR A 100 6.76 -6.67 11.08
C THR A 100 7.54 -5.38 11.23
N ILE A 101 7.99 -5.12 12.46
CA ILE A 101 8.88 -4.00 12.75
C ILE A 101 10.30 -4.48 12.49
N GLU A 102 10.93 -3.87 11.50
CA GLU A 102 12.31 -4.16 11.12
C GLU A 102 13.25 -3.15 11.77
N GLN A 103 14.56 -3.45 11.73
CA GLN A 103 15.55 -2.55 12.32
C GLN A 103 15.58 -1.16 11.65
N SER A 104 16.01 -0.17 12.44
CA SER A 104 16.23 1.24 12.05
C SER A 104 15.01 1.94 11.46
N ASN A 105 13.88 1.79 12.13
CA ASN A 105 12.63 2.47 11.82
C ASN A 105 12.04 2.10 10.44
N VAL A 106 12.13 0.83 10.07
CA VAL A 106 11.48 0.28 8.87
C VAL A 106 10.35 -0.63 9.29
N ILE A 107 9.23 -0.56 8.56
CA ILE A 107 8.12 -1.50 8.71
C ILE A 107 7.97 -2.30 7.44
N SER A 108 7.86 -3.62 7.59
CA SER A 108 7.38 -4.50 6.53
C SER A 108 5.88 -4.73 6.73
N LEU A 109 5.11 -4.23 5.78
CA LEU A 109 3.65 -4.31 5.78
C LEU A 109 3.20 -5.31 4.72
N THR A 110 2.58 -6.40 5.17
CA THR A 110 2.04 -7.45 4.31
C THR A 110 0.52 -7.33 4.27
N ILE A 111 -0.03 -7.15 3.06
CA ILE A 111 -1.45 -6.88 2.81
C ILE A 111 -2.03 -7.94 1.89
N HIS A 112 -3.32 -8.22 2.04
CA HIS A 112 -4.02 -9.08 1.08
C HIS A 112 -4.05 -8.42 -0.30
N ARG A 113 -3.74 -9.22 -1.33
CA ARG A 113 -3.79 -8.78 -2.72
C ARG A 113 -5.25 -8.49 -3.13
N PRO A 114 -5.56 -7.28 -3.63
CA PRO A 114 -6.92 -6.98 -4.08
C PRO A 114 -7.34 -7.91 -5.24
N LYS A 115 -8.65 -8.17 -5.37
CA LYS A 115 -9.18 -8.93 -6.51
C LYS A 115 -8.81 -8.26 -7.83
N HIS A 116 -8.41 -9.07 -8.82
CA HIS A 116 -7.96 -8.60 -10.14
C HIS A 116 -6.75 -7.66 -10.12
N PHE A 117 -5.96 -7.65 -9.04
CA PHE A 117 -4.75 -6.84 -8.95
C PHE A 117 -3.58 -7.59 -9.60
N SER A 118 -3.13 -7.15 -10.78
CA SER A 118 -1.95 -7.72 -11.46
C SER A 118 -0.86 -6.66 -11.60
N PHE A 119 0.33 -6.94 -11.06
CA PHE A 119 1.48 -6.04 -11.08
C PHE A 119 2.71 -6.72 -11.67
N GLN A 120 3.68 -5.92 -12.11
CA GLN A 120 4.98 -6.38 -12.57
C GLN A 120 6.08 -6.08 -11.53
N PRO A 121 7.21 -6.81 -11.57
CA PRO A 121 8.29 -6.59 -10.61
C PRO A 121 8.83 -5.17 -10.70
N GLY A 122 8.93 -4.50 -9.54
CA GLY A 122 9.36 -3.11 -9.44
C GLY A 122 8.23 -2.08 -9.61
N ASP A 123 6.98 -2.49 -9.80
CA ASP A 123 5.83 -1.59 -9.74
C ASP A 123 5.63 -1.03 -8.32
N TYR A 124 4.93 0.09 -8.23
CA TYR A 124 4.60 0.72 -6.95
C TYR A 124 3.10 0.91 -6.78
N VAL A 125 2.69 1.06 -5.52
CA VAL A 125 1.29 1.28 -5.12
C VAL A 125 1.20 2.54 -4.27
N SER A 126 0.07 3.22 -4.33
CA SER A 126 -0.24 4.31 -3.40
C SER A 126 -1.13 3.79 -2.30
N ILE A 127 -0.67 3.89 -1.05
CA ILE A 127 -1.31 3.34 0.14
C ILE A 127 -1.92 4.48 0.97
N ASN A 128 -3.10 4.24 1.51
CA ASN A 128 -3.74 5.08 2.51
C ASN A 128 -4.16 4.22 3.71
N LEU A 129 -3.82 4.70 4.91
CA LEU A 129 -4.17 4.09 6.19
C LEU A 129 -5.14 5.04 6.91
N PRO A 130 -6.46 4.80 6.85
CA PRO A 130 -7.49 5.69 7.40
C PRO A 130 -7.30 6.01 8.88
N ARG A 131 -6.80 5.05 9.65
CA ARG A 131 -6.51 5.20 11.08
C ARG A 131 -5.39 6.21 11.38
N VAL A 132 -4.48 6.43 10.42
CA VAL A 132 -3.36 7.39 10.54
C VAL A 132 -3.66 8.70 9.84
N ALA A 133 -4.23 8.63 8.63
CA ALA A 133 -4.63 9.79 7.84
C ALA A 133 -5.74 9.41 6.86
N LEU A 134 -6.92 10.01 7.01
CA LEU A 134 -8.10 9.70 6.19
C LEU A 134 -7.93 10.03 4.70
N TYR A 135 -7.17 11.07 4.36
CA TYR A 135 -7.13 11.63 3.01
C TYR A 135 -5.73 11.67 2.38
N GLU A 136 -4.74 10.99 2.97
CA GLU A 136 -3.36 11.00 2.48
C GLU A 136 -3.00 9.64 1.84
N TYR A 137 -2.70 9.64 0.54
CA TYR A 137 -2.15 8.49 -0.17
C TYR A 137 -0.65 8.70 -0.39
N HIS A 138 0.16 7.69 -0.06
CA HIS A 138 1.62 7.74 -0.18
C HIS A 138 2.13 6.60 -1.06
N PRO A 139 3.06 6.86 -2.01
CA PRO A 139 3.57 5.85 -2.92
C PRO A 139 4.64 4.98 -2.25
N PHE A 140 4.52 3.66 -2.39
CA PHE A 140 5.49 2.67 -1.94
C PHE A 140 5.70 1.61 -3.00
N THR A 141 6.96 1.25 -3.23
CA THR A 141 7.31 0.19 -4.17
C THR A 141 6.93 -1.17 -3.59
N ILE A 142 6.34 -2.04 -4.41
CA ILE A 142 6.07 -3.42 -4.01
C ILE A 142 7.40 -4.14 -3.91
N SER A 143 7.68 -4.75 -2.76
CA SER A 143 8.91 -5.54 -2.53
C SER A 143 8.71 -7.03 -2.76
N SER A 144 7.47 -7.54 -2.72
CA SER A 144 7.17 -8.93 -3.04
C SER A 144 7.20 -9.20 -4.55
N ALA A 145 7.34 -10.47 -4.93
CA ALA A 145 7.30 -10.91 -6.32
C ALA A 145 5.84 -11.02 -6.81
N PRO A 146 5.53 -10.76 -8.09
CA PRO A 146 4.18 -10.95 -8.63
C PRO A 146 3.72 -12.42 -8.65
N GLU A 147 4.68 -13.36 -8.58
CA GLU A 147 4.44 -14.79 -8.41
C GLU A 147 3.80 -15.13 -7.05
N GLU A 148 3.90 -14.25 -6.05
CA GLU A 148 3.15 -14.36 -4.78
C GLU A 148 1.69 -13.91 -5.02
N THR A 149 0.76 -14.86 -5.02
CA THR A 149 -0.62 -14.64 -5.49
C THR A 149 -1.55 -14.04 -4.44
N ASP A 150 -1.28 -14.23 -3.16
CA ASP A 150 -2.26 -13.93 -2.12
C ASP A 150 -1.94 -12.65 -1.34
N LEU A 151 -0.65 -12.32 -1.26
CA LEU A 151 -0.12 -11.25 -0.43
C LEU A 151 0.77 -10.31 -1.24
N ILE A 152 0.73 -9.03 -0.86
CA ILE A 152 1.65 -8.00 -1.35
C ILE A 152 2.40 -7.46 -0.14
N ARG A 153 3.72 -7.34 -0.27
CA ARG A 153 4.57 -6.75 0.78
C ARG A 153 5.14 -5.42 0.33
N VAL A 154 5.13 -4.45 1.23
CA VAL A 154 5.80 -3.15 1.06
C VAL A 154 6.69 -2.87 2.26
N HIS A 155 7.84 -2.25 2.01
CA HIS A 155 8.74 -1.79 3.07
C HIS A 155 8.68 -0.26 3.17
N ILE A 156 8.41 0.25 4.36
CA ILE A 156 8.17 1.67 4.64
C ILE A 156 9.18 2.14 5.68
N GLN A 157 10.04 3.09 5.30
CA GLN A 157 10.99 3.72 6.23
C GLN A 157 10.39 4.98 6.87
N ALA A 158 10.57 5.15 8.18
CA ALA A 158 10.01 6.24 8.98
C ALA A 158 10.78 7.57 8.81
N VAL A 159 10.85 8.12 7.60
CA VAL A 159 11.60 9.37 7.31
C VAL A 159 10.71 10.62 7.41
N GLY A 160 9.53 10.57 6.78
CA GLY A 160 8.58 11.68 6.72
C GLY A 160 7.58 11.69 7.89
N ASN A 161 6.80 12.77 7.99
CA ASN A 161 5.81 12.93 9.05
C ASN A 161 4.76 11.81 9.05
N TRP A 162 4.21 11.47 7.88
CA TRP A 162 3.23 10.39 7.77
C TRP A 162 3.84 9.04 8.10
N THR A 163 4.99 8.69 7.52
CA THR A 163 5.66 7.41 7.77
C THR A 163 6.10 7.25 9.22
N LYS A 164 6.45 8.34 9.92
CA LYS A 164 6.74 8.33 11.37
C LYS A 164 5.49 8.07 12.21
N ARG A 165 4.33 8.64 11.84
CA ARG A 165 3.05 8.35 12.50
C ARG A 165 2.63 6.90 12.29
N VAL A 166 2.83 6.37 11.08
CA VAL A 166 2.61 4.97 10.76
C VAL A 166 3.51 4.08 11.62
N TYR A 167 4.81 4.41 11.71
CA TYR A 167 5.75 3.71 12.57
C TYR A 167 5.30 3.64 14.01
N LYS A 168 5.10 4.81 14.63
CA LYS A 168 4.66 4.92 16.01
C LYS A 168 3.38 4.13 16.30
N ARG A 169 2.41 4.14 15.38
CA ARG A 169 1.14 3.43 15.55
C ARG A 169 1.32 1.91 15.61
N PHE A 170 2.16 1.34 14.73
CA PHE A 170 2.40 -0.10 14.71
C PHE A 170 3.33 -0.55 15.84
N ASP A 171 4.27 0.32 16.24
CA ASP A 171 5.14 0.14 17.41
C ASP A 171 4.31 0.02 18.70
N GLU A 172 3.42 0.99 18.95
CA GLU A 172 2.49 0.97 20.10
C GLU A 172 1.60 -0.29 20.12
N MET A 173 1.10 -0.73 18.96
CA MET A 173 0.32 -1.98 18.89
C MET A 173 1.14 -3.22 19.22
N SER A 174 2.41 -3.26 18.79
CA SER A 174 3.29 -4.39 19.10
C SER A 174 3.63 -4.46 20.60
N ASP A 175 3.77 -3.30 21.26
CA ASP A 175 3.98 -3.22 22.70
C ASP A 175 2.73 -3.65 23.48
N GLU A 176 1.53 -3.25 23.02
CA GLU A 176 0.25 -3.70 23.59
C GLU A 176 0.08 -5.21 23.46
N GLU A 177 0.36 -5.79 22.29
CA GLU A 177 0.32 -7.25 22.07
C GLU A 177 1.36 -7.99 22.92
N ALA A 178 2.56 -7.43 23.09
CA ALA A 178 3.59 -8.01 23.96
C ALA A 178 3.17 -7.99 25.44
N LEU A 179 2.51 -6.92 25.89
CA LEU A 179 1.98 -6.81 27.24
C LEU A 179 0.84 -7.82 27.48
N GLU A 180 -0.09 -7.96 26.53
CA GLU A 180 -1.18 -8.95 26.58
C GLU A 180 -0.64 -10.38 26.67
N ASN A 181 0.39 -10.69 25.87
CA ASN A 181 1.05 -12.01 25.89
C ASN A 181 1.82 -12.27 27.20
N GLN A 182 2.39 -11.24 27.84
CA GLN A 182 3.11 -11.38 29.12
C GLN A 182 2.18 -11.52 30.34
N VAL A 183 1.01 -10.89 30.30
CA VAL A 183 0.00 -10.98 31.39
C VAL A 183 -0.70 -12.34 31.42
N GLY A 184 -0.52 -13.18 30.39
CA GLY A 184 -0.85 -14.60 30.48
C GLY A 184 -2.34 -14.87 30.63
N ILE A 185 -3.19 -14.22 29.84
CA ILE A 185 -4.53 -14.77 29.56
C ILE A 185 -4.33 -15.89 28.53
N SER A 186 -3.82 -17.04 28.98
CA SER A 186 -3.77 -18.25 28.15
C SER A 186 -5.17 -18.88 28.12
N HIS A 187 -5.98 -18.58 27.11
CA HIS A 187 -7.10 -19.45 26.75
C HIS A 187 -6.59 -20.58 25.84
N ALA A 188 -5.72 -21.42 26.40
CA ALA A 188 -5.22 -22.63 25.77
C ALA A 188 -5.45 -23.82 26.71
N ASP A 189 -6.71 -24.21 26.84
CA ASP A 189 -7.12 -25.58 27.15
C ASP A 189 -8.48 -25.77 26.48
N ILE A 190 -8.50 -26.37 25.28
CA ILE A 190 -9.50 -27.33 24.80
C ILE A 190 -8.94 -27.89 23.48
N HIS A 191 -8.57 -29.17 23.54
CA HIS A 191 -8.02 -29.95 22.44
C HIS A 191 -9.14 -30.36 21.44
N PRO A 192 -8.99 -30.25 20.10
CA PRO A 192 -10.06 -30.50 19.12
C PRO A 192 -10.53 -31.96 18.95
N GLN A 193 -10.11 -32.89 19.81
CA GLN A 193 -10.47 -34.32 19.65
C GLN A 193 -11.43 -34.86 20.72
N GLU A 194 -11.82 -34.08 21.73
CA GLU A 194 -12.81 -34.52 22.73
C GLU A 194 -14.25 -34.07 22.42
N PHE A 195 -14.45 -33.14 21.48
CA PHE A 195 -15.79 -32.63 21.11
C PHE A 195 -16.68 -33.65 20.38
N ALA A 196 -16.10 -34.61 19.65
CA ALA A 196 -16.88 -35.56 18.84
C ALA A 196 -17.53 -36.67 19.69
N ALA A 197 -16.96 -37.01 20.85
CA ALA A 197 -17.53 -38.02 21.75
C ALA A 197 -18.59 -37.43 22.71
N HIS A 198 -18.58 -36.11 22.94
CA HIS A 198 -19.53 -35.46 23.85
C HIS A 198 -20.80 -34.95 23.16
N ALA A 199 -20.76 -34.75 21.84
CA ALA A 199 -21.90 -34.26 21.04
C ALA A 199 -23.06 -35.25 20.88
N GLN A 200 -22.95 -36.49 21.36
CA GLN A 200 -24.00 -37.50 21.26
C GLN A 200 -24.79 -37.76 22.56
N ASN A 201 -24.53 -37.03 23.65
CA ASN A 201 -25.17 -37.30 24.95
C ASN A 201 -25.67 -36.07 25.73
N LEU A 202 -25.92 -34.94 25.07
CA LEU A 202 -26.47 -33.73 25.71
C LEU A 202 -27.71 -33.22 24.97
N GLU A 203 -28.72 -34.09 24.83
CA GLU A 203 -30.10 -33.62 24.94
C GLU A 203 -30.44 -33.64 26.44
N GLN A 204 -30.79 -32.47 26.98
CA GLN A 204 -31.20 -32.21 28.39
C GLN A 204 -30.06 -31.98 29.39
N THR A 205 -29.57 -30.74 29.41
CA THR A 205 -29.23 -30.03 30.65
C THR A 205 -29.32 -28.54 30.38
N GLU A 206 -29.89 -27.79 31.33
CA GLU A 206 -29.94 -26.32 31.30
C GLU A 206 -28.53 -25.78 31.12
N ILE A 207 -28.29 -25.06 30.02
CA ILE A 207 -27.04 -24.36 29.81
C ILE A 207 -27.11 -23.11 30.68
N ASP A 208 -26.25 -23.02 31.69
CA ASP A 208 -26.10 -21.82 32.51
C ASP A 208 -25.84 -20.61 31.59
N GLU A 209 -26.53 -19.49 31.82
CA GLU A 209 -26.39 -18.26 31.02
C GLU A 209 -24.91 -17.82 30.86
N VAL A 210 -24.09 -18.13 31.87
CA VAL A 210 -22.65 -17.86 31.93
C VAL A 210 -21.84 -18.61 30.85
N GLU A 211 -22.27 -19.80 30.44
CA GLU A 211 -21.57 -20.62 29.45
C GLU A 211 -21.98 -20.25 28.03
N VAL A 212 -23.24 -19.86 27.82
CA VAL A 212 -23.70 -19.23 26.57
C VAL A 212 -22.97 -17.90 26.34
N GLU A 213 -22.87 -17.07 27.38
CA GLU A 213 -22.16 -15.78 27.32
C GLU A 213 -20.66 -15.97 27.06
N ARG A 214 -20.05 -17.03 27.60
CA ARG A 214 -18.64 -17.38 27.34
C ARG A 214 -18.41 -17.86 25.90
N ILE A 215 -19.33 -18.63 25.31
CA ILE A 215 -19.26 -19.07 23.92
C ILE A 215 -19.53 -17.90 22.96
N GLU A 216 -20.47 -17.02 23.28
CA GLU A 216 -20.70 -15.79 22.53
C GLU A 216 -19.49 -14.84 22.60
N ASN A 217 -18.85 -14.71 23.76
CA ASN A 217 -17.61 -13.95 23.96
C ASN A 217 -16.43 -14.55 23.21
N PHE A 218 -16.26 -15.89 23.20
CA PHE A 218 -15.21 -16.54 22.43
C PHE A 218 -15.43 -16.40 20.92
N ARG A 219 -16.69 -16.50 20.46
CA ARG A 219 -17.06 -16.32 19.05
C ARG A 219 -16.86 -14.86 18.63
N THR A 220 -17.23 -13.90 19.47
CA THR A 220 -16.94 -12.47 19.24
C THR A 220 -15.46 -12.16 19.35
N GLU A 221 -14.65 -12.81 20.20
CA GLU A 221 -13.19 -12.63 20.22
C GLU A 221 -12.51 -13.20 18.97
N SER A 222 -12.96 -14.36 18.47
CA SER A 222 -12.49 -14.91 17.20
C SER A 222 -12.92 -14.07 15.98
N ASP A 223 -14.16 -13.57 15.98
CA ASP A 223 -14.67 -12.62 14.96
C ASP A 223 -14.03 -11.23 15.11
N VAL A 224 -13.57 -10.85 16.31
CA VAL A 224 -12.78 -9.63 16.56
C VAL A 224 -11.33 -9.83 16.15
N ARG A 225 -10.77 -11.03 16.21
CA ARG A 225 -9.43 -11.35 15.68
C ARG A 225 -9.44 -11.47 14.15
N GLU A 226 -10.47 -12.04 13.54
CA GLU A 226 -10.69 -11.95 12.09
C GLU A 226 -11.15 -10.55 11.65
N GLY A 227 -11.82 -9.79 12.53
CA GLY A 227 -12.29 -8.42 12.35
C GLY A 227 -11.29 -7.31 12.75
N LYS A 228 -10.14 -7.64 13.36
CA LYS A 228 -9.07 -6.70 13.73
C LYS A 228 -8.15 -6.36 12.57
N ARG A 229 -8.44 -6.81 11.34
CA ARG A 229 -7.61 -6.44 10.21
C ARG A 229 -7.85 -4.97 9.90
N GLU A 230 -6.90 -4.11 10.27
CA GLU A 230 -7.01 -2.68 9.98
C GLU A 230 -7.24 -2.48 8.47
N PRO A 231 -8.27 -1.71 8.08
CA PRO A 231 -8.56 -1.49 6.67
C PRO A 231 -7.46 -0.61 6.07
N ILE A 232 -6.98 -1.01 4.90
CA ILE A 232 -6.00 -0.26 4.12
C ILE A 232 -6.54 -0.02 2.72
N PHE A 233 -6.28 1.17 2.17
CA PHE A 233 -6.67 1.51 0.82
C PHE A 233 -5.45 1.54 -0.10
N VAL A 234 -5.48 0.75 -1.17
CA VAL A 234 -4.39 0.58 -2.13
C VAL A 234 -4.86 1.05 -3.51
N LYS A 235 -4.07 1.92 -4.15
CA LYS A 235 -4.25 2.34 -5.53
C LYS A 235 -3.06 1.91 -6.37
N GLY A 236 -3.33 1.51 -7.61
CA GLY A 236 -2.33 1.00 -8.54
C GLY A 236 -2.76 -0.36 -9.11
N PRO A 237 -1.81 -1.14 -9.62
CA PRO A 237 -0.36 -0.88 -9.63
C PRO A 237 0.02 0.23 -10.61
N TYR A 238 1.06 0.98 -10.26
CA TYR A 238 1.66 1.98 -11.13
C TYR A 238 2.99 1.44 -11.67
N SER A 239 3.11 1.43 -12.99
CA SER A 239 4.29 0.86 -13.64
C SER A 239 5.54 1.70 -13.42
N SER A 240 6.66 1.03 -13.21
CA SER A 240 7.98 1.67 -13.19
C SER A 240 8.82 1.30 -14.41
N CYS A 241 9.88 2.07 -14.65
CA CYS A 241 10.85 1.77 -15.70
C CYS A 241 11.63 0.47 -15.44
N ALA A 242 11.61 -0.03 -14.20
CA ALA A 242 12.35 -1.23 -13.81
C ALA A 242 11.81 -2.52 -14.47
N ARG A 243 10.60 -2.48 -15.04
CA ARG A 243 9.98 -3.62 -15.74
C ARG A 243 10.78 -4.13 -16.95
N TYR A 244 11.56 -3.27 -17.60
CA TYR A 244 12.31 -3.62 -18.82
C TYR A 244 13.55 -4.48 -18.55
N VAL A 245 13.88 -4.73 -17.28
CA VAL A 245 15.01 -5.59 -16.88
C VAL A 245 14.94 -6.98 -17.52
N PHE A 246 13.74 -7.53 -17.67
CA PHE A 246 13.54 -8.87 -18.24
C PHE A 246 13.76 -8.94 -19.77
N ASP A 247 13.76 -7.80 -20.47
CA ASP A 247 13.95 -7.73 -21.92
C ASP A 247 15.43 -7.69 -22.34
N CYS A 248 16.31 -7.40 -21.39
CA CYS A 248 17.76 -7.28 -21.59
C CYS A 248 18.47 -8.64 -21.47
N LYS A 249 19.67 -8.77 -22.06
CA LYS A 249 20.52 -9.97 -21.90
C LYS A 249 21.42 -9.90 -20.66
N HIS A 250 21.96 -8.72 -20.39
CA HIS A 250 22.82 -8.44 -19.26
C HIS A 250 22.32 -7.14 -18.66
N VAL A 251 22.11 -7.11 -17.34
CA VAL A 251 21.61 -5.94 -16.62
C VAL A 251 22.53 -5.64 -15.45
N VAL A 252 22.86 -4.36 -15.28
CA VAL A 252 23.51 -3.85 -14.08
C VAL A 252 22.47 -3.07 -13.28
N LEU A 253 22.14 -3.55 -12.09
CA LEU A 253 21.21 -2.91 -11.17
C LEU A 253 22.01 -2.12 -10.13
N ILE A 254 21.79 -0.81 -10.05
CA ILE A 254 22.51 0.08 -9.12
C ILE A 254 21.52 0.69 -8.14
N GLY A 255 21.56 0.26 -6.88
CA GLY A 255 20.68 0.75 -5.81
C GLY A 255 21.39 1.70 -4.85
N GLY A 256 20.68 2.74 -4.41
CA GLY A 256 21.13 3.68 -3.38
C GLY A 256 20.14 3.76 -2.22
N GLY A 257 20.56 3.40 -0.99
CA GLY A 257 19.70 3.46 0.20
C GLY A 257 18.34 2.75 0.00
N ILE A 258 17.23 3.44 0.33
CA ILE A 258 15.84 2.94 0.15
C ILE A 258 15.46 2.69 -1.31
N GLY A 259 16.23 3.22 -2.27
CA GLY A 259 16.05 2.97 -3.70
C GLY A 259 16.29 1.51 -4.10
N VAL A 260 16.66 0.64 -3.16
CA VAL A 260 16.86 -0.79 -3.37
C VAL A 260 15.57 -1.61 -3.43
N THR A 261 14.47 -1.11 -2.84
CA THR A 261 13.18 -1.80 -2.76
C THR A 261 12.62 -2.32 -4.11
N PRO A 262 12.66 -1.60 -5.25
CA PRO A 262 12.25 -2.16 -6.54
C PRO A 262 13.05 -3.39 -6.94
N TYR A 263 14.34 -3.45 -6.59
CA TYR A 263 15.19 -4.59 -6.90
C TYR A 263 14.87 -5.81 -6.05
N ALA A 264 14.32 -5.65 -4.84
CA ALA A 264 13.81 -6.77 -4.06
C ALA A 264 12.73 -7.54 -4.81
N SER A 265 11.76 -6.84 -5.41
CA SER A 265 10.70 -7.46 -6.20
C SER A 265 11.25 -8.11 -7.49
N ILE A 266 12.15 -7.42 -8.19
CA ILE A 266 12.79 -7.95 -9.41
C ILE A 266 13.58 -9.22 -9.12
N LEU A 267 14.46 -9.20 -8.12
CA LEU A 267 15.30 -10.34 -7.75
C LEU A 267 14.44 -11.51 -7.24
N SER A 268 13.40 -11.23 -6.44
CA SER A 268 12.46 -12.26 -5.98
C SER A 268 11.72 -12.91 -7.14
N SER A 269 11.29 -12.13 -8.13
CA SER A 269 10.64 -12.65 -9.34
C SER A 269 11.60 -13.46 -10.20
N LEU A 270 12.84 -12.99 -10.38
CA LEU A 270 13.88 -13.75 -11.09
C LEU A 270 14.15 -15.10 -10.43
N MET A 271 14.22 -15.13 -9.10
CA MET A 271 14.42 -16.36 -8.35
C MET A 271 13.20 -17.29 -8.42
N ALA A 272 11.98 -16.76 -8.30
CA ALA A 272 10.76 -17.56 -8.48
C ALA A 272 10.71 -18.21 -9.88
N GLN A 273 11.04 -17.44 -10.93
CA GLN A 273 11.14 -17.96 -12.30
C GLN A 273 12.28 -18.97 -12.46
N PHE A 274 13.42 -18.76 -11.79
CA PHE A 274 14.54 -19.69 -11.79
C PHE A 274 14.14 -21.05 -11.17
N ARG A 275 13.48 -21.04 -10.01
CA ARG A 275 12.92 -22.23 -9.36
C ARG A 275 11.95 -22.95 -10.31
N ALA A 276 11.03 -22.21 -10.95
CA ALA A 276 10.08 -22.79 -11.90
C ALA A 276 10.77 -23.46 -13.11
N SER A 277 11.89 -22.91 -13.62
CA SER A 277 12.65 -23.54 -14.71
C SER A 277 13.47 -24.75 -14.30
N SER A 278 13.89 -24.86 -13.04
CA SER A 278 14.63 -26.02 -12.56
C SER A 278 13.77 -27.29 -12.45
N ILE A 279 12.44 -27.16 -12.56
CA ILE A 279 11.51 -28.29 -12.63
C ILE A 279 11.47 -28.80 -14.08
N ILE A 280 12.48 -29.57 -14.45
CA ILE A 280 12.53 -30.30 -15.72
C ILE A 280 11.77 -31.62 -15.52
N CYS A 281 10.74 -31.87 -16.35
CA CYS A 281 10.08 -33.17 -16.38
C CYS A 281 11.09 -34.24 -16.85
N LYS A 282 11.36 -35.26 -16.03
CA LYS A 282 12.30 -36.33 -16.39
C LYS A 282 11.79 -37.24 -17.52
N HIS A 283 10.52 -37.16 -17.90
CA HIS A 283 9.88 -38.08 -18.85
C HIS A 283 9.69 -37.51 -20.25
N CYS A 284 9.68 -36.20 -20.39
CA CYS A 284 9.73 -35.52 -21.66
C CYS A 284 10.65 -34.34 -21.45
N ASN A 285 11.68 -34.15 -22.27
CA ASN A 285 12.66 -33.08 -22.14
C ASN A 285 12.05 -31.70 -22.47
N ARG A 286 10.93 -31.36 -21.80
CA ARG A 286 10.17 -30.13 -21.85
C ARG A 286 10.02 -29.65 -20.41
N THR A 287 10.50 -28.45 -20.15
CA THR A 287 10.12 -27.65 -18.98
C THR A 287 8.61 -27.47 -18.98
N ASN A 288 7.94 -27.85 -17.89
CA ASN A 288 6.51 -27.59 -17.69
C ASN A 288 6.30 -26.08 -17.47
N TYR A 289 6.34 -25.29 -18.56
CA TYR A 289 5.82 -23.92 -18.55
C TYR A 289 4.30 -23.98 -18.65
N LEU A 290 3.64 -24.33 -17.55
CA LEU A 290 2.19 -24.20 -17.45
C LEU A 290 1.86 -23.67 -16.06
N SER A 291 1.95 -22.35 -15.85
CA SER A 291 1.09 -21.61 -14.89
C SER A 291 1.38 -20.12 -14.72
N THR A 292 2.55 -19.57 -15.06
CA THR A 292 2.79 -18.12 -14.89
C THR A 292 2.90 -17.42 -16.23
N GLY A 293 1.96 -16.51 -16.52
CA GLY A 293 1.71 -15.85 -17.82
C GLY A 293 2.81 -14.95 -18.38
N LEU A 294 4.08 -15.17 -18.05
CA LEU A 294 5.25 -14.54 -18.67
C LEU A 294 5.80 -15.46 -19.77
N SER A 295 4.97 -15.67 -20.80
CA SER A 295 5.29 -16.44 -22.02
C SER A 295 6.21 -15.62 -22.94
N GLY A 296 7.42 -15.31 -22.46
CA GLY A 296 8.45 -14.62 -23.22
C GLY A 296 9.79 -15.31 -23.00
N LYS A 297 10.46 -15.73 -24.08
CA LYS A 297 11.85 -16.24 -24.05
C LYS A 297 12.69 -15.35 -23.14
N ARG A 298 13.08 -15.84 -21.95
CA ARG A 298 13.97 -15.11 -21.04
C ARG A 298 15.24 -14.73 -21.80
N ARG A 299 15.43 -13.43 -22.04
CA ARG A 299 16.64 -12.90 -22.66
C ARG A 299 17.75 -12.72 -21.64
N LEU A 300 17.38 -12.49 -20.38
CA LEU A 300 18.28 -12.19 -19.28
C LEU A 300 19.13 -13.41 -18.92
N ARG A 301 20.46 -13.23 -19.02
CA ARG A 301 21.49 -14.24 -18.76
C ARG A 301 22.34 -13.89 -17.54
N LYS A 302 22.51 -12.59 -17.24
CA LYS A 302 23.34 -12.13 -16.14
C LYS A 302 22.74 -10.87 -15.51
N VAL A 303 22.76 -10.82 -14.19
CA VAL A 303 22.43 -9.64 -13.40
C VAL A 303 23.64 -9.32 -12.53
N ASP A 304 24.18 -8.12 -12.68
CA ASP A 304 25.17 -7.56 -11.78
C ASP A 304 24.45 -6.57 -10.86
N PHE A 305 24.44 -6.84 -9.56
CA PHE A 305 23.76 -6.01 -8.57
C PHE A 305 24.78 -5.26 -7.73
N VAL A 306 24.72 -3.93 -7.75
CA VAL A 306 25.58 -3.02 -6.99
C VAL A 306 24.71 -2.19 -6.08
N TRP A 307 24.92 -2.29 -4.77
CA TRP A 307 24.17 -1.53 -3.78
C TRP A 307 25.09 -0.67 -2.95
N VAL A 308 24.75 0.60 -2.85
CA VAL A 308 25.48 1.61 -2.07
C VAL A 308 24.55 2.16 -1.00
N SER A 309 24.93 2.02 0.26
CA SER A 309 24.19 2.59 1.39
C SER A 309 25.15 3.24 2.38
N PRO A 310 24.85 4.46 2.90
CA PRO A 310 25.60 5.05 4.00
C PRO A 310 25.48 4.25 5.31
N ASP A 311 24.34 3.59 5.53
CA ASP A 311 24.07 2.74 6.69
C ASP A 311 23.34 1.46 6.24
N TYR A 312 23.78 0.31 6.72
CA TYR A 312 23.21 -0.99 6.36
C TYR A 312 22.07 -1.42 7.31
N LYS A 313 22.01 -0.84 8.52
CA LYS A 313 21.05 -1.28 9.56
C LYS A 313 19.58 -1.05 9.17
N SER A 314 19.31 -0.02 8.36
CA SER A 314 17.96 0.25 7.83
C SER A 314 17.49 -0.74 6.77
N PHE A 315 18.35 -1.65 6.35
CA PHE A 315 18.09 -2.54 5.22
C PHE A 315 18.56 -3.97 5.51
N GLU A 316 18.63 -4.36 6.78
CA GLU A 316 19.00 -5.72 7.17
C GLU A 316 18.03 -6.76 6.61
N TRP A 317 16.73 -6.43 6.53
CA TRP A 317 15.73 -7.27 5.86
C TRP A 317 16.14 -7.61 4.42
N PHE A 318 16.74 -6.65 3.70
CA PHE A 318 17.17 -6.84 2.32
C PHE A 318 18.48 -7.62 2.24
N LEU A 319 19.39 -7.43 3.19
CA LEU A 319 20.58 -8.28 3.33
C LEU A 319 20.20 -9.74 3.56
N ASN A 320 19.19 -10.00 4.39
CA ASN A 320 18.69 -11.35 4.64
C ASN A 320 18.07 -11.96 3.37
N LEU A 321 17.34 -11.16 2.58
CA LEU A 321 16.84 -11.57 1.27
C LEU A 321 17.99 -11.94 0.31
N LEU A 322 19.03 -11.11 0.23
CA LEU A 322 20.19 -11.39 -0.63
C LEU A 322 20.93 -12.66 -0.21
N ARG A 323 21.16 -12.84 1.10
CA ARG A 323 21.78 -14.06 1.63
C ARG A 323 20.97 -15.31 1.29
N GLN A 324 19.65 -15.23 1.38
CA GLN A 324 18.78 -16.34 0.97
C GLN A 324 18.98 -16.66 -0.52
N PHE A 325 19.09 -15.63 -1.37
CA PHE A 325 19.30 -15.82 -2.80
C PHE A 325 20.68 -16.40 -3.14
N GLU A 326 21.73 -15.92 -2.48
CA GLU A 326 23.09 -16.44 -2.63
C GLU A 326 23.14 -17.92 -2.25
N GLN A 327 22.60 -18.29 -1.08
CA GLN A 327 22.58 -19.67 -0.60
C GLN A 327 21.80 -20.60 -1.54
N GLU A 328 20.65 -20.17 -2.06
CA GLU A 328 19.87 -20.95 -3.02
C GLU A 328 20.62 -21.14 -4.36
N GLN A 329 21.33 -20.12 -4.81
CA GLN A 329 22.12 -20.20 -6.04
C GLN A 329 23.32 -21.14 -5.88
N GLU A 330 24.04 -21.06 -4.75
CA GLU A 330 25.13 -21.98 -4.43
C GLU A 330 24.64 -23.43 -4.37
N ASN A 331 23.51 -23.67 -3.69
CA ASN A 331 22.89 -24.99 -3.62
C ASN A 331 22.52 -25.53 -5.01
N TYR A 332 22.00 -24.67 -5.90
CA TYR A 332 21.67 -25.09 -7.26
C TYR A 332 22.92 -25.46 -8.08
N LEU A 333 23.98 -24.66 -7.98
CA LEU A 333 25.25 -24.90 -8.68
C LEU A 333 25.94 -26.18 -8.16
N ALA A 334 25.87 -26.45 -6.86
CA ALA A 334 26.37 -27.68 -6.28
C ALA A 334 25.64 -28.94 -6.80
N LEU A 335 24.34 -28.81 -7.11
CA LEU A 335 23.53 -29.90 -7.66
C LEU A 335 23.65 -30.06 -9.19
N ASN A 336 24.11 -29.03 -9.91
CA ASN A 336 24.22 -29.00 -11.37
C ASN A 336 25.56 -28.36 -11.79
N PRO A 337 26.70 -29.07 -11.63
CA PRO A 337 28.04 -28.54 -11.86
C PRO A 337 28.37 -28.25 -13.33
#